data_AF-A0A0S9SCU9-F1
#
_entry.id   AF-A0A0S9SCU9-F1
#
_cell.length_a   1.000
_cell.length_b   1.000
_cell.length_c   1.000
_cell.angle_alpha   90.00
_cell.angle_beta   90.00
_cell.angle_gamma   90.00
#
_symmetry.space_group_name_H-M   'P 1'
#
loop_
_entity.id
_entity.type
_entity.pdbx_description
1 polymer ?
#
loop_
_entity_poly.entity_id
_entity_poly.type
_entity_poly.pdbx_seq_one_letter_code
_entity_poly.pdbx_strand_id
1 'polypeptide(L)'
;MAPSRSLMPSAAVPDLAARMRTFRSLGGNCEFGFVQRYCGVEPSGLLRFAYTPIDALVRGLGCAFEGFGVPGDLCIEETDTGAFYCRSERYNIWWNTMQLVGSVAPEVLLEREYGRAAHLRASFLAELAAGSHILVRTESQGETDADFARLSAALHAHGAAPLLRVKAVGAAWKPEPVRQVGPHRFEGSVRRFAIEEAWAVDFEPWVHLCDAAYAARHDLPASALAAAPVPSPITFRTRLRYHVGKSSAGGSTPGPPTQDSHTSFMKAVDPAAFEPARVYVFSAWVWIPVDCTATRIFAACGLRRLAWRDADLTVRERWQRVWAAGRFEPGEAPGAPVGLGMIGGRQGGFWSCRSVCHEGALPRPVEPPRIRPQPAPARWITRWFDREQTPRTASSASGDVAQP
;
A
#
# COMPACT_ATOMS: atom_id res chain seq x y z
N MET A 1 36.02 -28.24 -33.26
CA MET A 1 34.57 -27.94 -33.22
C MET A 1 34.13 -27.95 -31.76
N ALA A 2 33.93 -26.78 -31.16
CA ALA A 2 33.35 -26.69 -29.82
C ALA A 2 31.85 -27.02 -29.93
N PRO A 3 31.27 -27.81 -29.01
CA PRO A 3 29.86 -28.16 -29.07
C PRO A 3 29.03 -26.90 -28.89
N SER A 4 28.14 -26.65 -29.85
CA SER A 4 27.14 -25.60 -29.80
C SER A 4 26.32 -25.76 -28.52
N ARG A 5 26.48 -24.82 -27.59
CA ARG A 5 25.68 -24.74 -26.36
C ARG A 5 24.23 -24.51 -26.80
N SER A 6 23.45 -25.58 -26.82
CA SER A 6 22.02 -25.52 -27.05
C SER A 6 21.42 -24.54 -26.04
N LEU A 7 20.92 -23.41 -26.54
CA LEU A 7 20.17 -22.42 -25.76
C LEU A 7 18.92 -23.11 -25.22
N MET A 8 19.01 -23.63 -23.99
CA MET A 8 17.82 -23.97 -23.22
C MET A 8 16.95 -22.71 -23.16
N PRO A 9 15.63 -22.82 -23.43
CA PRO A 9 14.74 -21.68 -23.28
C PRO A 9 14.86 -21.15 -21.86
N SER A 10 15.27 -19.88 -21.74
CA SER A 10 15.33 -19.18 -20.46
C SER A 10 14.00 -19.38 -19.76
N ALA A 11 14.01 -20.04 -18.60
CA ALA A 11 12.80 -20.24 -17.81
C ALA A 11 12.19 -18.86 -17.54
N ALA A 12 10.95 -18.65 -18.00
CA ALA A 12 10.28 -17.36 -17.82
C ALA A 12 10.18 -17.07 -16.32
N VAL A 13 10.61 -15.88 -15.90
CA VAL A 13 10.46 -15.42 -14.51
C VAL A 13 8.95 -15.43 -14.18
N PRO A 14 8.50 -16.17 -13.15
CA PRO A 14 7.08 -16.23 -12.78
C PRO A 14 6.53 -14.84 -12.51
N ASP A 15 5.21 -14.61 -12.61
CA ASP A 15 4.64 -13.30 -12.29
C ASP A 15 4.87 -12.88 -10.82
N LEU A 16 4.65 -11.59 -10.51
CA LEU A 16 4.89 -11.07 -9.17
C LEU A 16 4.08 -11.80 -8.09
N ALA A 17 2.82 -12.17 -8.37
CA ALA A 17 1.99 -12.86 -7.39
C ALA A 17 2.56 -14.26 -7.09
N ALA A 18 2.98 -15.00 -8.12
CA ALA A 18 3.64 -16.29 -7.97
C ALA A 18 4.93 -16.17 -7.14
N ARG A 19 5.76 -15.16 -7.41
CA ARG A 19 6.96 -14.89 -6.59
C ARG A 19 6.59 -14.56 -5.14
N MET A 20 5.59 -13.71 -4.90
CA MET A 20 5.20 -13.32 -3.54
C MET A 20 4.63 -14.46 -2.70
N ARG A 21 4.08 -15.52 -3.32
CA ARG A 21 3.67 -16.76 -2.62
C ARG A 21 4.83 -17.55 -2.04
N THR A 22 6.06 -17.32 -2.52
CA THR A 22 7.25 -18.01 -1.98
C THR A 22 7.78 -17.36 -0.71
N PHE A 23 7.20 -16.27 -0.24
CA PHE A 23 7.62 -15.59 0.98
C PHE A 23 6.72 -15.95 2.16
N ARG A 24 7.31 -15.98 3.36
CA ARG A 24 6.59 -16.12 4.64
C ARG A 24 7.07 -15.05 5.62
N SER A 25 6.13 -14.37 6.26
CA SER A 25 6.43 -13.44 7.36
C SER A 25 6.92 -14.22 8.58
N LEU A 26 7.97 -13.74 9.24
CA LEU A 26 8.36 -14.13 10.59
C LEU A 26 7.88 -13.12 11.64
N GLY A 27 6.80 -12.40 11.31
CA GLY A 27 6.24 -11.34 12.12
C GLY A 27 7.10 -10.07 12.13
N GLY A 28 6.97 -9.30 13.21
CA GLY A 28 7.58 -7.98 13.37
C GLY A 28 6.49 -6.94 13.47
N ASN A 29 5.60 -6.91 12.48
CA ASN A 29 4.30 -6.26 12.53
C ASN A 29 3.39 -6.84 11.43
N CYS A 30 2.30 -6.13 11.10
CA CYS A 30 1.36 -6.53 10.05
C CYS A 30 1.79 -6.15 8.62
N GLU A 31 2.85 -5.36 8.44
CA GLU A 31 3.17 -4.69 7.18
C GLU A 31 3.43 -5.66 6.03
N PHE A 32 4.27 -6.68 6.23
CA PHE A 32 4.59 -7.62 5.16
C PHE A 32 3.37 -8.43 4.69
N GLY A 33 2.41 -8.69 5.59
CA GLY A 33 1.15 -9.31 5.21
C GLY A 33 0.31 -8.43 4.28
N PHE A 34 0.39 -7.10 4.43
CA PHE A 34 -0.21 -6.12 3.51
C PHE A 34 0.57 -6.01 2.20
N VAL A 35 1.91 -6.07 2.23
CA VAL A 35 2.72 -6.17 0.99
C VAL A 35 2.23 -7.34 0.13
N GLN A 36 2.05 -8.52 0.74
CA GLN A 36 1.53 -9.70 0.04
C GLN A 36 0.12 -9.49 -0.51
N ARG A 37 -0.79 -8.95 0.32
CA ARG A 37 -2.17 -8.59 -0.09
C ARG A 37 -2.18 -7.66 -1.30
N TYR A 38 -1.31 -6.64 -1.29
CA TYR A 38 -1.17 -5.64 -2.34
C TYR A 38 -0.56 -6.22 -3.63
N CYS A 39 0.22 -7.30 -3.52
CA CYS A 39 0.63 -8.13 -4.66
C CYS A 39 -0.45 -9.13 -5.12
N GLY A 40 -1.64 -9.11 -4.52
CA GLY A 40 -2.77 -9.96 -4.88
C GLY A 40 -2.68 -11.39 -4.35
N VAL A 41 -1.93 -11.62 -3.27
CA VAL A 41 -1.78 -12.94 -2.64
C VAL A 41 -2.08 -12.91 -1.15
N GLU A 42 -2.73 -13.97 -0.67
CA GLU A 42 -3.16 -14.11 0.73
C GLU A 42 -2.66 -15.45 1.30
N PRO A 43 -1.34 -15.66 1.44
CA PRO A 43 -0.84 -16.91 2.02
C PRO A 43 -1.34 -17.04 3.48
N SER A 44 -1.70 -18.26 3.86
CA SER A 44 -1.82 -18.62 5.28
C SER A 44 -0.44 -18.61 5.92
N GLY A 45 -0.34 -18.21 7.18
CA GLY A 45 0.92 -18.26 7.90
C GLY A 45 0.72 -17.94 9.37
N LEU A 46 1.39 -18.69 10.24
CA LEU A 46 1.33 -18.53 11.69
C LEU A 46 1.67 -17.10 12.13
N LEU A 47 2.75 -16.55 11.58
CA LEU A 47 3.29 -15.25 11.96
C LEU A 47 2.91 -14.14 10.97
N ARG A 48 1.92 -14.40 10.10
CA ARG A 48 1.36 -13.39 9.20
C ARG A 48 0.44 -12.49 10.02
N PHE A 49 0.66 -11.18 9.93
CA PHE A 49 -0.04 -10.19 10.78
C PHE A 49 0.27 -10.31 12.28
N ALA A 50 1.45 -10.87 12.61
CA ALA A 50 1.88 -11.01 13.99
C ALA A 50 3.01 -10.03 14.36
N TYR A 51 2.92 -9.45 15.55
CA TYR A 51 4.08 -8.92 16.27
C TYR A 51 4.77 -10.08 16.99
N THR A 52 6.08 -10.19 16.81
CA THR A 52 6.86 -11.34 17.30
C THR A 52 8.21 -10.83 17.78
N PRO A 53 8.46 -10.71 19.09
CA PRO A 53 9.78 -10.40 19.61
C PRO A 53 10.80 -11.43 19.14
N ILE A 54 12.01 -11.00 18.73
CA ILE A 54 12.99 -11.92 18.15
C ILE A 54 13.42 -13.02 19.12
N ASP A 55 13.54 -12.73 20.42
CA ASP A 55 13.89 -13.74 21.43
C ASP A 55 12.78 -14.76 21.65
N ALA A 56 11.52 -14.31 21.58
CA ALA A 56 10.39 -15.23 21.63
C ALA A 56 10.33 -16.13 20.39
N LEU A 57 10.64 -15.58 19.21
CA LEU A 57 10.72 -16.34 17.96
C LEU A 57 11.84 -17.39 18.03
N VAL A 58 13.04 -16.98 18.46
CA VAL A 58 14.19 -17.89 18.63
C VAL A 58 13.86 -19.00 19.63
N ARG A 59 13.27 -18.66 20.79
CA ARG A 59 12.82 -19.63 21.78
C ARG A 59 11.77 -20.58 21.21
N GLY A 60 10.75 -20.05 20.54
CA GLY A 60 9.70 -20.82 19.88
C GLY A 60 10.26 -21.81 18.88
N LEU A 61 11.16 -21.38 18.00
CA LEU A 61 11.84 -22.26 17.07
C LEU A 61 12.66 -23.33 17.79
N GLY A 62 13.39 -22.97 18.86
CA GLY A 62 14.20 -23.92 19.64
C GLY A 62 13.40 -25.06 20.29
N CYS A 63 12.12 -24.85 20.60
CA CYS A 63 11.22 -25.87 21.13
C CYS A 63 10.03 -26.19 20.22
N ALA A 64 10.13 -25.95 18.91
CA ALA A 64 9.07 -26.21 17.93
C ALA A 64 7.69 -25.63 18.33
N PHE A 65 7.67 -24.48 19.00
CA PHE A 65 6.46 -23.81 19.52
C PHE A 65 5.62 -24.72 20.43
N GLU A 66 6.27 -25.53 21.26
CA GLU A 66 5.62 -26.37 22.25
C GLU A 66 4.73 -25.54 23.20
N GLY A 67 3.45 -25.93 23.27
CA GLY A 67 2.46 -25.21 24.07
C GLY A 67 1.95 -23.90 23.46
N PHE A 68 2.39 -23.50 22.26
CA PHE A 68 1.78 -22.36 21.56
C PHE A 68 0.36 -22.69 21.10
N GLY A 69 -0.60 -21.84 21.47
CA GLY A 69 -1.99 -21.97 21.02
C GLY A 69 -2.76 -23.15 21.62
N VAL A 70 -2.31 -23.67 22.78
CA VAL A 70 -3.07 -24.66 23.56
C VAL A 70 -4.05 -23.96 24.51
N PRO A 71 -5.13 -24.61 24.98
CA PRO A 71 -6.04 -24.02 25.96
C PRO A 71 -5.29 -23.43 27.16
N GLY A 72 -5.58 -22.17 27.49
CA GLY A 72 -4.91 -21.40 28.53
C GLY A 72 -3.68 -20.59 28.08
N ASP A 73 -3.15 -20.80 26.87
CA ASP A 73 -2.04 -19.97 26.34
C ASP A 73 -2.53 -18.68 25.69
N LEU A 74 -3.72 -18.69 25.08
CA LEU A 74 -4.22 -17.54 24.32
C LEU A 74 -5.15 -16.65 25.14
N CYS A 75 -5.04 -15.34 24.93
CA CYS A 75 -6.00 -14.34 25.40
C CYS A 75 -6.48 -13.45 24.24
N ILE A 76 -7.72 -12.96 24.33
CA ILE A 76 -8.30 -11.96 23.43
C ILE A 76 -8.28 -10.60 24.14
N GLU A 77 -7.76 -9.60 23.45
CA GLU A 77 -7.66 -8.23 23.96
C GLU A 77 -8.30 -7.25 22.96
N GLU A 78 -9.01 -6.26 23.50
CA GLU A 78 -9.61 -5.18 22.71
C GLU A 78 -8.61 -4.05 22.52
N THR A 79 -8.49 -3.54 21.29
CA THR A 79 -7.68 -2.35 20.99
C THR A 79 -8.53 -1.08 21.08
N ASP A 80 -7.88 0.06 21.28
CA ASP A 80 -8.53 1.38 21.26
C ASP A 80 -9.25 1.69 19.93
N THR A 81 -8.88 0.98 18.86
CA THR A 81 -9.50 1.06 17.54
C THR A 81 -10.75 0.18 17.38
N GLY A 82 -11.17 -0.53 18.44
CA GLY A 82 -12.35 -1.39 18.44
C GLY A 82 -12.14 -2.72 17.71
N ALA A 83 -10.91 -3.22 17.63
CA ALA A 83 -10.59 -4.52 17.04
C ALA A 83 -10.10 -5.51 18.10
N PHE A 84 -10.31 -6.81 17.86
CA PHE A 84 -9.75 -7.85 18.71
C PHE A 84 -8.36 -8.27 18.25
N TYR A 85 -7.42 -8.32 19.19
CA TYR A 85 -6.13 -8.98 19.05
C TYR A 85 -6.11 -10.26 19.87
N CYS A 86 -5.35 -11.23 19.39
CA CYS A 86 -5.08 -12.45 20.13
C CYS A 86 -3.59 -12.48 20.48
N ARG A 87 -3.28 -12.95 21.69
CA ARG A 87 -1.91 -13.04 22.19
C ARG A 87 -1.65 -14.39 22.82
N SER A 88 -0.47 -14.93 22.55
CA SER A 88 0.09 -16.06 23.32
C SER A 88 0.79 -15.52 24.56
N GLU A 89 0.37 -15.98 25.74
CA GLU A 89 0.98 -15.70 27.04
C GLU A 89 2.40 -16.25 27.10
N ARG A 90 2.62 -17.49 26.62
CA ARG A 90 3.92 -18.17 26.70
C ARG A 90 5.00 -17.53 25.83
N TYR A 91 4.61 -17.05 24.66
CA TYR A 91 5.55 -16.51 23.67
C TYR A 91 5.47 -15.01 23.52
N ASN A 92 4.48 -14.33 24.10
CA ASN A 92 4.24 -12.91 23.90
C ASN A 92 4.19 -12.54 22.40
N ILE A 93 3.55 -13.39 21.60
CA ILE A 93 3.30 -13.18 20.18
C ILE A 93 1.87 -12.70 20.06
N TRP A 94 1.68 -11.60 19.34
CA TRP A 94 0.39 -10.94 19.18
C TRP A 94 0.00 -10.95 17.72
N TRP A 95 -1.28 -11.14 17.41
CA TRP A 95 -1.77 -10.99 16.05
C TRP A 95 -3.17 -10.39 16.00
N ASN A 96 -3.44 -9.70 14.90
CA ASN A 96 -4.74 -9.15 14.61
C ASN A 96 -5.69 -10.30 14.21
N THR A 97 -6.87 -10.40 14.84
CA THR A 97 -7.87 -11.44 14.54
C THR A 97 -8.75 -11.08 13.32
N MET A 98 -8.67 -9.84 12.86
CA MET A 98 -9.53 -9.20 11.85
C MET A 98 -11.01 -9.11 12.27
N GLN A 99 -11.32 -9.31 13.56
CA GLN A 99 -12.67 -9.16 14.11
C GLN A 99 -12.80 -7.83 14.84
N LEU A 100 -13.97 -7.19 14.68
CA LEU A 100 -14.32 -5.97 15.42
C LEU A 100 -15.04 -6.34 16.72
N VAL A 101 -14.88 -5.49 17.74
CA VAL A 101 -15.63 -5.63 18.99
C VAL A 101 -17.13 -5.60 18.70
N GLY A 102 -17.86 -6.54 19.31
CA GLY A 102 -19.30 -6.73 19.09
C GLY A 102 -19.69 -7.56 17.86
N SER A 103 -18.76 -7.88 16.96
CA SER A 103 -19.05 -8.76 15.81
C SER A 103 -19.11 -10.26 16.18
N VAL A 104 -18.44 -10.64 17.28
CA VAL A 104 -18.38 -12.00 17.82
C VAL A 104 -18.12 -11.92 19.33
N ALA A 105 -18.64 -12.86 20.10
CA ALA A 105 -18.32 -12.98 21.53
C ALA A 105 -16.83 -13.37 21.72
N PRO A 106 -16.09 -12.73 22.65
CA PRO A 106 -14.66 -13.00 22.84
C PRO A 106 -14.32 -14.47 23.10
N GLU A 107 -15.15 -15.19 23.86
CA GLU A 107 -14.94 -16.60 24.20
C GLU A 107 -15.07 -17.50 22.98
N VAL A 108 -16.02 -17.18 22.08
CA VAL A 108 -16.20 -17.88 20.80
C VAL A 108 -15.03 -17.60 19.87
N LEU A 109 -14.52 -16.36 19.86
CA LEU A 109 -13.34 -16.01 19.09
C LEU A 109 -12.09 -16.73 19.62
N LEU A 110 -11.91 -16.77 20.94
CA LEU A 110 -10.79 -17.46 21.59
C LEU A 110 -10.73 -18.94 21.21
N GLU A 111 -11.86 -19.65 21.26
CA GLU A 111 -11.94 -21.07 20.87
C GLU A 111 -11.54 -21.29 19.40
N ARG A 112 -11.97 -20.39 18.50
CA ARG A 112 -11.56 -20.43 17.08
C ARG A 112 -10.06 -20.19 16.92
N GLU A 113 -9.49 -19.28 17.71
CA GLU A 113 -8.07 -18.95 17.64
C GLU A 113 -7.19 -20.09 18.16
N TYR A 114 -7.62 -20.90 19.14
CA TYR A 114 -6.90 -22.14 19.51
C TYR A 114 -6.79 -23.11 18.33
N GLY A 115 -7.91 -23.42 17.67
CA GLY A 115 -7.92 -24.32 16.52
C GLY A 115 -7.07 -23.79 15.36
N ARG A 116 -7.18 -22.49 15.07
CA ARG A 116 -6.38 -21.80 14.04
C ARG A 116 -4.89 -21.84 14.37
N ALA A 117 -4.50 -21.51 15.60
CA ALA A 117 -3.11 -21.48 16.03
C ALA A 117 -2.46 -22.86 15.95
N ALA A 118 -3.16 -23.91 16.41
CA ALA A 118 -2.68 -25.28 16.32
C ALA A 118 -2.43 -25.72 14.86
N HIS A 119 -3.38 -25.44 13.96
CA HIS A 119 -3.25 -25.74 12.54
C HIS A 119 -2.09 -24.96 11.89
N LEU A 120 -2.05 -23.64 12.09
CA LEU A 120 -1.01 -22.79 11.51
C LEU A 120 0.37 -23.13 12.04
N ARG A 121 0.50 -23.54 13.31
CA ARG A 121 1.76 -24.02 13.89
C ARG A 121 2.25 -25.27 13.18
N ALA A 122 1.39 -26.27 13.03
CA ALA A 122 1.75 -27.51 12.33
C ALA A 122 2.15 -27.24 10.87
N SER A 123 1.38 -26.41 10.16
CA SER A 123 1.70 -26.00 8.79
C SER A 123 3.03 -25.24 8.72
N PHE A 124 3.29 -24.33 9.65
CA PHE A 124 4.52 -23.55 9.66
C PHE A 124 5.76 -24.43 9.86
N LEU A 125 5.72 -25.37 10.81
CA LEU A 125 6.83 -26.31 11.03
C LEU A 125 7.08 -27.21 9.81
N ALA A 126 6.01 -27.69 9.16
CA ALA A 126 6.12 -28.46 7.92
C ALA A 126 6.74 -27.64 6.78
N GLU A 127 6.32 -26.38 6.63
CA GLU A 127 6.90 -25.44 5.65
C GLU A 127 8.37 -25.14 5.91
N LEU A 128 8.76 -24.97 7.19
CA LEU A 128 10.16 -24.80 7.58
C LEU A 128 11.00 -26.03 7.21
N ALA A 129 10.50 -27.23 7.51
CA ALA A 129 11.16 -28.49 7.15
C ALA A 129 11.33 -28.67 5.64
N ALA A 130 10.32 -28.26 4.86
CA ALA A 130 10.39 -28.29 3.40
C ALA A 130 11.41 -27.29 2.82
N GLY A 131 11.75 -26.22 3.56
CA GLY A 131 12.73 -25.22 3.14
C GLY A 131 12.32 -24.41 1.90
N SER A 132 11.06 -24.48 1.47
CA SER A 132 10.60 -23.97 0.17
C SER A 132 10.38 -22.44 0.12
N HIS A 133 10.36 -21.78 1.28
CA HIS A 133 10.00 -20.37 1.40
C HIS A 133 11.17 -19.46 1.79
N ILE A 134 11.14 -18.21 1.32
CA ILE A 134 12.01 -17.13 1.83
C ILE A 134 11.32 -16.55 3.05
N LEU A 135 11.99 -16.61 4.19
CA LEU A 135 11.45 -16.16 5.46
C LEU A 135 11.83 -14.69 5.67
N VAL A 136 10.85 -13.82 5.89
CA VAL A 136 11.05 -12.36 5.94
C VAL A 136 10.95 -11.87 7.37
N ARG A 137 11.96 -11.13 7.81
CA ARG A 137 11.96 -10.45 9.11
C ARG A 137 12.37 -8.99 8.95
N THR A 138 11.50 -8.08 9.36
CA THR A 138 11.83 -6.67 9.55
C THR A 138 12.69 -6.49 10.79
N GLU A 139 13.74 -5.68 10.69
CA GLU A 139 14.55 -5.27 11.82
C GLU A 139 13.78 -4.29 12.70
N SER A 140 13.62 -4.65 13.97
CA SER A 140 13.09 -3.77 15.01
C SER A 140 14.23 -2.98 15.66
N GLN A 141 13.89 -1.85 16.28
CA GLN A 141 14.86 -1.05 17.03
C GLN A 141 15.54 -1.89 18.12
N GLY A 142 16.88 -1.86 18.14
CA GLY A 142 17.69 -2.58 19.12
C GLY A 142 18.05 -4.02 18.73
N GLU A 143 17.49 -4.57 17.66
CA GLU A 143 17.92 -5.87 17.13
C GLU A 143 19.30 -5.77 16.47
N THR A 144 20.17 -6.71 16.80
CA THR A 144 21.58 -6.73 16.39
C THR A 144 21.86 -7.84 15.37
N ASP A 145 23.03 -7.78 14.73
CA ASP A 145 23.51 -8.85 13.85
C ASP A 145 23.59 -10.21 14.58
N ALA A 146 23.89 -10.21 15.87
CA ALA A 146 23.93 -11.41 16.70
C ALA A 146 22.53 -12.02 16.86
N ASP A 147 21.49 -11.21 17.01
CA ASP A 147 20.12 -11.69 17.13
C ASP A 147 19.65 -12.36 15.83
N PHE A 148 19.98 -11.77 14.68
CA PHE A 148 19.71 -12.37 13.37
C PHE A 148 20.53 -13.63 13.11
N ALA A 149 21.75 -13.73 13.65
CA ALA A 149 22.53 -14.96 13.61
C ALA A 149 21.87 -16.07 14.46
N ARG A 150 21.41 -15.76 15.69
CA ARG A 150 20.64 -16.71 16.52
C ARG A 150 19.36 -17.17 15.82
N LEU A 151 18.61 -16.24 15.24
CA LEU A 151 17.39 -16.54 14.48
C LEU A 151 17.68 -17.45 13.29
N SER A 152 18.71 -17.13 12.50
CA SER A 152 19.10 -17.96 11.37
C SER A 152 19.45 -19.38 11.80
N ALA A 153 20.25 -19.54 12.87
CA ALA A 153 20.62 -20.85 13.39
C ALA A 153 19.39 -21.65 13.85
N ALA A 154 18.46 -21.01 14.57
CA ALA A 154 17.23 -21.64 15.02
C ALA A 154 16.33 -22.09 13.85
N LEU A 155 16.24 -21.30 12.78
CA LEU A 155 15.51 -21.67 11.56
C LEU A 155 16.15 -22.86 10.85
N HIS A 156 17.49 -22.87 10.76
CA HIS A 156 18.25 -23.94 10.09
C HIS A 156 18.14 -25.29 10.80
N ALA A 157 17.87 -25.29 12.10
CA ALA A 157 17.58 -26.52 12.83
C ALA A 157 16.30 -27.23 12.33
N HIS A 158 15.38 -26.51 11.66
CA HIS A 158 14.18 -27.08 11.05
C HIS A 158 14.36 -27.36 9.56
N GLY A 159 15.06 -26.49 8.83
CA GLY A 159 15.33 -26.70 7.40
C GLY A 159 16.11 -25.55 6.76
N ALA A 160 16.57 -25.73 5.52
CA ALA A 160 17.46 -24.81 4.82
C ALA A 160 16.73 -23.59 4.18
N ALA A 161 15.65 -23.11 4.80
CA ALA A 161 14.92 -21.95 4.33
C ALA A 161 15.76 -20.67 4.48
N PRO A 162 15.95 -19.87 3.41
CA PRO A 162 16.67 -18.62 3.50
C PRO A 162 15.92 -17.56 4.31
N LEU A 163 16.67 -16.84 5.15
CA LEU A 163 16.23 -15.68 5.92
C LEU A 163 16.56 -14.40 5.17
N LEU A 164 15.54 -13.56 4.94
CA LEU A 164 15.66 -12.19 4.46
C LEU A 164 15.46 -11.23 5.63
N ARG A 165 16.54 -10.60 6.09
CA ARG A 165 16.50 -9.46 7.00
C ARG A 165 16.25 -8.18 6.22
N VAL A 166 15.28 -7.40 6.68
CA VAL A 166 14.87 -6.15 6.05
C VAL A 166 15.18 -4.97 6.97
N LYS A 167 15.87 -3.95 6.45
CA LYS A 167 16.22 -2.73 7.18
C LYS A 167 15.50 -1.51 6.59
N ALA A 168 15.13 -0.54 7.43
CA ALA A 168 14.68 0.77 6.96
C ALA A 168 15.88 1.72 6.82
N VAL A 169 16.09 2.33 5.66
CA VAL A 169 17.26 3.21 5.37
C VAL A 169 16.90 4.67 5.06
N GLY A 170 15.62 5.03 5.14
CA GLY A 170 15.15 6.40 4.97
C GLY A 170 15.08 6.87 3.51
N ALA A 171 14.89 8.16 3.32
CA ALA A 171 14.57 8.78 2.02
C ALA A 171 15.64 8.59 0.93
N ALA A 172 16.88 8.29 1.31
CA ALA A 172 17.98 8.02 0.38
C ALA A 172 17.92 6.62 -0.27
N TRP A 173 16.94 5.79 0.12
CA TRP A 173 16.75 4.45 -0.43
C TRP A 173 16.72 4.45 -1.96
N LYS A 174 17.41 3.46 -2.54
CA LYS A 174 17.39 3.13 -3.96
C LYS A 174 17.16 1.62 -4.12
N PRO A 175 16.58 1.17 -5.24
CA PRO A 175 16.52 -0.25 -5.55
C PRO A 175 17.94 -0.81 -5.68
N GLU A 176 18.30 -1.76 -4.82
CA GLU A 176 19.58 -2.45 -4.81
C GLU A 176 19.35 -3.96 -4.71
N PRO A 177 20.23 -4.80 -5.28
CA PRO A 177 20.19 -6.23 -5.05
C PRO A 177 20.28 -6.56 -3.57
N VAL A 178 19.70 -7.68 -3.16
CA VAL A 178 19.94 -8.19 -1.80
C VAL A 178 21.41 -8.60 -1.65
N ARG A 179 21.97 -8.31 -0.48
CA ARG A 179 23.31 -8.74 -0.10
C ARG A 179 23.23 -10.11 0.54
N GLN A 180 23.97 -11.08 0.02
CA GLN A 180 24.16 -12.35 0.71
C GLN A 180 25.20 -12.16 1.82
N VAL A 181 24.79 -12.34 3.06
CA VAL A 181 25.64 -12.11 4.26
C VAL A 181 26.06 -13.40 4.96
N GLY A 182 25.66 -14.53 4.40
CA GLY A 182 26.00 -15.87 4.86
C GLY A 182 25.23 -16.94 4.06
N PRO A 183 25.46 -18.22 4.35
CA PRO A 183 24.64 -19.31 3.83
C PRO A 183 23.17 -19.05 4.17
N HIS A 184 22.30 -19.07 3.15
CA HIS A 184 20.85 -18.87 3.30
C HIS A 184 20.45 -17.59 4.06
N ARG A 185 21.28 -16.54 4.03
CA ARG A 185 20.98 -15.25 4.67
C ARG A 185 21.13 -14.11 3.67
N PHE A 186 20.03 -13.41 3.46
CA PHE A 186 19.95 -12.22 2.65
C PHE A 186 19.69 -11.00 3.54
N GLU A 187 20.28 -9.87 3.17
CA GLU A 187 19.95 -8.57 3.70
C GLU A 187 19.50 -7.66 2.57
N GLY A 188 18.45 -6.91 2.81
CA GLY A 188 18.09 -5.80 1.94
C GLY A 188 17.40 -4.70 2.71
N SER A 189 16.98 -3.67 2.00
CA SER A 189 16.44 -2.47 2.62
C SER A 189 15.16 -2.01 1.95
N VAL A 190 14.33 -1.33 2.74
CA VAL A 190 13.21 -0.53 2.31
C VAL A 190 13.40 0.91 2.78
N ARG A 191 12.63 1.84 2.21
CA ARG A 191 12.72 3.26 2.60
C ARG A 191 12.25 3.49 4.03
N ARG A 192 11.14 2.88 4.43
CA ARG A 192 10.54 2.99 5.77
C ARG A 192 9.64 1.80 6.03
N PHE A 193 9.39 1.53 7.31
CA PHE A 193 8.33 0.62 7.74
C PHE A 193 7.04 1.40 8.03
N ALA A 194 5.92 0.68 8.01
CA ALA A 194 4.61 1.13 8.38
C ALA A 194 4.38 0.78 9.87
N ILE A 195 4.76 1.70 10.76
CA ILE A 195 4.80 1.44 12.21
C ILE A 195 3.39 1.52 12.82
N GLU A 196 2.74 2.67 12.73
CA GLU A 196 1.41 2.91 13.33
C GLU A 196 0.30 2.26 12.51
N GLU A 197 0.29 2.53 11.20
CA GLU A 197 -0.70 2.02 10.27
C GLU A 197 -0.06 0.97 9.37
N ALA A 198 -0.11 -0.31 9.74
CA ALA A 198 0.55 -1.36 8.98
C ALA A 198 0.09 -1.49 7.51
N TRP A 199 -1.08 -0.95 7.16
CA TRP A 199 -1.58 -0.85 5.79
C TRP A 199 -0.95 0.28 4.97
N ALA A 200 -0.29 1.26 5.61
CA ALA A 200 0.37 2.41 4.97
C ALA A 200 1.78 2.06 4.44
N VAL A 201 1.89 0.87 3.83
CA VAL A 201 3.09 0.25 3.30
C VAL A 201 3.82 1.15 2.29
N ASP A 202 5.13 1.31 2.42
CA ASP A 202 5.96 1.84 1.32
C ASP A 202 6.22 0.74 0.29
N PHE A 203 5.21 0.50 -0.56
CA PHE A 203 5.10 -0.70 -1.38
C PHE A 203 6.21 -0.87 -2.43
N GLU A 204 6.65 0.21 -3.05
CA GLU A 204 7.68 0.17 -4.13
C GLU A 204 8.99 -0.47 -3.64
N PRO A 205 9.61 -0.01 -2.54
CA PRO A 205 10.76 -0.67 -1.95
C PRO A 205 10.58 -2.15 -1.64
N TRP A 206 9.43 -2.54 -1.10
CA TRP A 206 9.13 -3.93 -0.78
C TRP A 206 9.10 -4.84 -2.00
N VAL A 207 8.46 -4.40 -3.08
CA VAL A 207 8.38 -5.18 -4.32
C VAL A 207 9.76 -5.36 -4.95
N HIS A 208 10.58 -4.31 -4.98
CA HIS A 208 11.97 -4.40 -5.44
C HIS A 208 12.80 -5.37 -4.59
N LEU A 209 12.64 -5.30 -3.26
CA LEU A 209 13.35 -6.16 -2.33
C LEU A 209 12.98 -7.64 -2.50
N CYS A 210 11.67 -7.94 -2.58
CA CYS A 210 11.19 -9.31 -2.78
C CYS A 210 11.62 -9.85 -4.15
N ASP A 211 11.59 -9.03 -5.19
CA ASP A 211 12.06 -9.43 -6.51
C ASP A 211 13.55 -9.79 -6.50
N ALA A 212 14.39 -8.94 -5.90
CA ALA A 212 15.82 -9.20 -5.76
C ALA A 212 16.11 -10.44 -4.91
N ALA A 213 15.37 -10.65 -3.81
CA ALA A 213 15.52 -11.84 -2.97
C ALA A 213 15.11 -13.13 -3.69
N TYR A 214 14.02 -13.09 -4.46
CA TYR A 214 13.59 -14.22 -5.28
C TYR A 214 14.63 -14.54 -6.35
N ALA A 215 15.08 -13.52 -7.08
CA ALA A 215 16.12 -13.64 -8.11
C ALA A 215 17.41 -14.26 -7.55
N ALA A 216 17.90 -13.76 -6.41
CA ALA A 216 19.09 -14.29 -5.75
C ALA A 216 18.93 -15.73 -5.28
N ARG A 217 17.75 -16.11 -4.76
CA ARG A 217 17.48 -17.50 -4.34
C ARG A 217 17.48 -18.48 -5.50
N HIS A 218 16.93 -18.08 -6.64
CA HIS A 218 16.68 -18.96 -7.78
C HIS A 218 17.75 -18.86 -8.87
N ASP A 219 18.83 -18.10 -8.64
CA ASP A 219 19.87 -17.80 -9.63
C ASP A 219 19.29 -17.24 -10.94
N LEU A 220 18.33 -16.32 -10.79
CA LEU A 220 17.65 -15.64 -11.89
C LEU A 220 18.05 -14.16 -11.93
N PRO A 221 17.94 -13.50 -13.09
CA PRO A 221 17.98 -12.04 -13.13
C PRO A 221 16.76 -11.45 -12.41
N ALA A 222 16.93 -10.28 -11.79
CA ALA A 222 15.81 -9.49 -11.28
C ALA A 222 14.81 -9.21 -12.41
N SER A 223 13.52 -9.29 -12.10
CA SER A 223 12.45 -9.03 -13.06
C SER A 223 12.45 -7.56 -13.46
N ALA A 224 12.07 -7.29 -14.70
CA ALA A 224 11.57 -5.97 -15.06
C ALA A 224 10.22 -5.76 -14.35
N LEU A 225 10.25 -5.27 -13.10
CA LEU A 225 9.05 -4.91 -12.32
C LEU A 225 8.24 -3.80 -12.99
N ALA A 226 8.92 -3.01 -13.82
CA ALA A 226 8.30 -2.08 -14.74
C ALA A 226 7.69 -2.86 -15.92
N ALA A 227 6.41 -2.61 -16.19
CA ALA A 227 5.73 -3.34 -17.23
C ALA A 227 6.21 -3.03 -18.64
N ALA A 228 6.10 -4.04 -19.49
CA ALA A 228 6.22 -3.92 -20.93
C ALA A 228 5.31 -2.79 -21.48
N PRO A 229 5.71 -2.10 -22.55
CA PRO A 229 4.88 -1.13 -23.26
C PRO A 229 3.71 -1.81 -23.94
N VAL A 230 2.70 -2.18 -23.17
CA VAL A 230 1.38 -2.50 -23.69
C VAL A 230 0.67 -1.17 -23.98
N PRO A 231 0.07 -1.00 -25.17
CA PRO A 231 -0.80 0.14 -25.44
C PRO A 231 -1.88 0.22 -24.37
N SER A 232 -1.88 1.28 -23.58
CA SER A 232 -2.95 1.50 -22.62
C SER A 232 -4.24 1.78 -23.38
N PRO A 233 -5.38 1.17 -23.01
CA PRO A 233 -6.67 1.57 -23.56
C PRO A 233 -7.03 3.02 -23.16
N ILE A 234 -6.29 3.62 -22.21
CA ILE A 234 -6.53 4.97 -21.73
C ILE A 234 -5.41 5.92 -22.14
N THR A 235 -5.78 6.94 -22.91
CA THR A 235 -4.89 8.07 -23.18
C THR A 235 -5.08 9.16 -22.12
N PHE A 236 -3.99 9.66 -21.56
CA PHE A 236 -4.02 10.82 -20.65
C PHE A 236 -3.29 11.99 -21.29
N ARG A 237 -3.70 13.22 -20.93
CA ARG A 237 -2.94 14.42 -21.30
C ARG A 237 -1.64 14.43 -20.48
N THR A 238 -0.51 14.47 -21.16
CA THR A 238 0.82 14.50 -20.53
C THR A 238 1.28 15.92 -20.16
N ARG A 239 0.61 16.95 -20.72
CA ARG A 239 0.91 18.37 -20.49
C ARG A 239 0.59 18.80 -19.06
N LEU A 240 1.26 19.88 -18.63
CA LEU A 240 1.02 20.52 -17.34
C LEU A 240 -0.44 20.98 -17.21
N ARG A 241 -1.08 20.66 -16.09
CA ARG A 241 -2.47 21.02 -15.78
C ARG A 241 -2.61 21.46 -14.33
N TYR A 242 -3.38 22.52 -14.09
CA TYR A 242 -3.78 22.94 -12.76
C TYR A 242 -5.16 22.36 -12.42
N HIS A 243 -5.30 21.86 -11.20
CA HIS A 243 -6.52 21.27 -10.64
C HIS A 243 -6.95 22.07 -9.43
N VAL A 244 -8.26 22.22 -9.23
CA VAL A 244 -8.85 22.99 -8.11
C VAL A 244 -10.04 22.23 -7.55
N GLY A 245 -10.15 22.20 -6.22
CA GLY A 245 -11.29 21.61 -5.53
C GLY A 245 -12.61 22.29 -5.85
N LYS A 246 -13.71 21.52 -5.84
CA LYS A 246 -15.08 22.06 -5.86
C LYS A 246 -15.45 22.53 -4.45
N SER A 247 -16.35 23.51 -4.35
CA SER A 247 -17.01 23.83 -3.08
C SER A 247 -18.25 22.95 -2.93
N SER A 248 -18.50 22.45 -1.72
CA SER A 248 -19.68 21.66 -1.34
C SER A 248 -21.01 22.44 -1.34
N ALA A 249 -21.07 23.65 -1.91
CA ALA A 249 -22.22 24.56 -1.81
C ALA A 249 -23.48 24.18 -2.63
N GLY A 250 -23.69 22.89 -2.97
CA GLY A 250 -24.80 22.43 -3.80
C GLY A 250 -25.91 21.64 -3.10
N GLY A 251 -25.74 21.26 -1.82
CA GLY A 251 -26.79 20.61 -1.05
C GLY A 251 -27.63 21.67 -0.32
N SER A 252 -28.90 21.79 -0.66
CA SER A 252 -29.88 22.72 -0.08
C SER A 252 -30.25 22.44 1.38
N THR A 253 -29.39 21.73 2.13
CA THR A 253 -29.62 21.38 3.52
C THR A 253 -28.61 22.16 4.38
N PRO A 254 -29.06 23.04 5.29
CA PRO A 254 -28.18 23.74 6.21
C PRO A 254 -27.64 22.74 7.25
N GLY A 255 -26.59 22.02 6.87
CA GLY A 255 -25.75 21.25 7.77
C GLY A 255 -24.45 22.00 8.07
N PRO A 256 -23.73 21.65 9.15
CA PRO A 256 -22.40 22.17 9.39
C PRO A 256 -21.52 21.93 8.15
N PRO A 257 -20.61 22.86 7.80
CA PRO A 257 -19.73 22.70 6.66
C PRO A 257 -18.96 21.39 6.81
N THR A 258 -19.33 20.38 6.03
CA THR A 258 -18.56 19.14 5.96
C THR A 258 -17.22 19.49 5.32
N GLN A 259 -16.17 19.39 6.13
CA GLN A 259 -14.85 19.96 5.86
C GLN A 259 -14.11 19.27 4.69
N ASP A 260 -14.69 18.21 4.11
CA ASP A 260 -14.05 17.32 3.16
C ASP A 260 -14.83 17.20 1.84
N SER A 261 -14.85 18.26 1.03
CA SER A 261 -15.35 18.17 -0.33
C SER A 261 -14.41 17.31 -1.19
N HIS A 262 -14.88 16.13 -1.60
CA HIS A 262 -14.17 15.26 -2.54
C HIS A 262 -14.30 15.79 -3.97
N THR A 263 -13.16 16.00 -4.65
CA THR A 263 -13.10 16.40 -6.05
C THR A 263 -12.35 15.37 -6.89
N SER A 264 -13.02 14.81 -7.89
CA SER A 264 -12.44 13.84 -8.82
C SER A 264 -11.96 14.51 -10.12
N PHE A 265 -10.73 14.19 -10.52
CA PHE A 265 -10.11 14.53 -11.81
C PHE A 265 -9.84 13.26 -12.63
N MET A 266 -10.73 12.27 -12.49
CA MET A 266 -10.59 10.92 -13.05
C MET A 266 -11.35 10.75 -14.35
N LYS A 267 -10.96 9.74 -15.14
CA LYS A 267 -11.76 9.20 -16.24
C LYS A 267 -12.49 7.96 -15.73
N ALA A 268 -13.78 7.85 -16.04
CA ALA A 268 -14.49 6.60 -15.94
C ALA A 268 -14.11 5.72 -17.15
N VAL A 269 -13.72 4.48 -16.91
CA VAL A 269 -13.34 3.51 -17.95
C VAL A 269 -14.18 2.26 -17.83
N ASP A 270 -14.42 1.59 -18.96
CA ASP A 270 -15.10 0.30 -18.98
C ASP A 270 -14.15 -0.79 -18.42
N PRO A 271 -14.49 -1.44 -17.29
CA PRO A 271 -13.69 -2.53 -16.74
C PRO A 271 -13.51 -3.71 -17.73
N ALA A 272 -14.46 -3.93 -18.64
CA ALA A 272 -14.39 -5.01 -19.63
C ALA A 272 -13.27 -4.83 -20.66
N ALA A 273 -12.69 -3.62 -20.77
CA ALA A 273 -11.52 -3.35 -21.63
C ALA A 273 -10.18 -3.81 -21.01
N PHE A 274 -10.20 -4.41 -19.82
CA PHE A 274 -9.02 -4.82 -19.07
C PHE A 274 -9.08 -6.31 -18.75
N GLU A 275 -7.91 -6.94 -18.61
CA GLU A 275 -7.83 -8.33 -18.19
C GLU A 275 -8.01 -8.44 -16.65
N PRO A 276 -9.03 -9.15 -16.14
CA PRO A 276 -9.39 -9.09 -14.71
C PRO A 276 -8.30 -9.58 -13.75
N ALA A 277 -7.49 -10.54 -14.20
CA ALA A 277 -6.39 -11.09 -13.40
C ALA A 277 -5.17 -10.16 -13.35
N ARG A 278 -5.04 -9.22 -14.30
CA ARG A 278 -3.89 -8.34 -14.43
C ARG A 278 -4.01 -7.12 -13.52
N VAL A 279 -2.87 -6.70 -12.98
CA VAL A 279 -2.77 -5.46 -12.22
C VAL A 279 -2.45 -4.34 -13.19
N TYR A 280 -3.07 -3.19 -13.00
CA TYR A 280 -2.81 -1.97 -13.74
C TYR A 280 -2.49 -0.85 -12.77
N VAL A 281 -1.62 0.07 -13.17
CA VAL A 281 -1.17 1.19 -12.37
C VAL A 281 -1.37 2.50 -13.12
N PHE A 282 -2.03 3.45 -12.46
CA PHE A 282 -2.06 4.83 -12.86
C PHE A 282 -1.00 5.61 -12.07
N SER A 283 -0.27 6.50 -12.72
CA SER A 283 0.68 7.39 -12.06
C SER A 283 0.70 8.78 -12.68
N ALA A 284 1.03 9.78 -11.87
CA ALA A 284 1.24 11.15 -12.32
C ALA A 284 2.28 11.85 -11.43
N TRP A 285 2.90 12.89 -11.96
CA TRP A 285 3.66 13.84 -11.16
C TRP A 285 2.73 14.95 -10.70
N VAL A 286 2.78 15.29 -9.41
CA VAL A 286 2.03 16.40 -8.81
C VAL A 286 2.98 17.41 -8.16
N TRP A 287 2.62 18.68 -8.23
CA TRP A 287 3.31 19.78 -7.56
C TRP A 287 2.29 20.50 -6.71
N ILE A 288 2.59 20.61 -5.42
CA ILE A 288 1.68 21.16 -4.43
C ILE A 288 2.15 22.57 -4.05
N PRO A 289 1.40 23.61 -4.42
CA PRO A 289 1.66 24.97 -3.96
C PRO A 289 1.67 25.10 -2.43
N VAL A 290 2.44 26.07 -1.93
CA VAL A 290 2.49 26.39 -0.49
C VAL A 290 1.12 26.76 0.10
N ASP A 291 0.27 27.40 -0.70
CA ASP A 291 -1.08 27.86 -0.32
C ASP A 291 -2.17 26.79 -0.51
N CYS A 292 -1.83 25.60 -1.00
CA CYS A 292 -2.80 24.54 -1.23
C CYS A 292 -3.35 23.99 0.10
N THR A 293 -4.65 24.18 0.33
CA THR A 293 -5.34 23.73 1.55
C THR A 293 -5.96 22.34 1.44
N ALA A 294 -5.55 21.52 0.47
CA ALA A 294 -6.03 20.15 0.37
C ALA A 294 -5.59 19.34 1.58
N THR A 295 -6.47 18.47 2.10
CA THR A 295 -6.16 17.51 3.17
C THR A 295 -5.72 16.16 2.61
N ARG A 296 -5.96 15.92 1.31
CA ARG A 296 -5.46 14.75 0.60
C ARG A 296 -5.36 14.99 -0.90
N ILE A 297 -4.29 14.51 -1.54
CA ILE A 297 -4.17 14.39 -3.00
C ILE A 297 -3.75 12.95 -3.30
N PHE A 298 -4.51 12.25 -4.13
CA PHE A 298 -4.34 10.81 -4.33
C PHE A 298 -4.57 10.39 -5.77
N ALA A 299 -4.20 9.15 -6.06
CA ALA A 299 -4.45 8.48 -7.34
C ALA A 299 -5.50 7.37 -7.18
N ALA A 300 -6.21 7.07 -8.26
CA ALA A 300 -7.13 5.94 -8.37
C ALA A 300 -6.87 5.16 -9.66
N CYS A 301 -7.03 3.84 -9.60
CA CYS A 301 -6.90 2.94 -10.74
C CYS A 301 -7.75 1.69 -10.47
N GLY A 302 -8.93 1.63 -11.09
CA GLY A 302 -9.91 0.58 -10.79
C GLY A 302 -10.70 0.88 -9.51
N LEU A 303 -11.71 0.06 -9.20
CA LEU A 303 -12.43 0.14 -7.92
C LEU A 303 -11.67 -0.62 -6.82
N ARG A 304 -11.01 -1.71 -7.17
CA ARG A 304 -10.18 -2.48 -6.25
C ARG A 304 -8.75 -1.95 -6.23
N ARG A 305 -8.49 -0.97 -5.37
CA ARG A 305 -7.15 -0.43 -5.13
C ARG A 305 -6.30 -1.45 -4.37
N LEU A 306 -5.22 -1.92 -5.00
CA LEU A 306 -4.27 -2.87 -4.43
C LEU A 306 -3.12 -2.16 -3.72
N ALA A 307 -2.50 -1.17 -4.33
CA ALA A 307 -1.38 -0.43 -3.73
C ALA A 307 -1.44 1.03 -4.18
N TRP A 308 -0.86 1.96 -3.42
CA TRP A 308 -0.86 3.37 -3.81
C TRP A 308 0.23 4.17 -3.10
N ARG A 309 0.46 5.36 -3.63
CA ARG A 309 1.20 6.44 -2.99
C ARG A 309 0.45 7.74 -3.19
N ASP A 310 -0.09 8.26 -2.11
CA ASP A 310 -0.69 9.59 -2.06
C ASP A 310 0.41 10.66 -2.01
N ALA A 311 0.04 11.91 -2.26
CA ALA A 311 1.00 13.00 -2.17
C ALA A 311 1.31 13.30 -0.70
N ASP A 312 2.59 13.56 -0.38
CA ASP A 312 2.99 14.03 0.93
C ASP A 312 2.71 15.54 1.00
N LEU A 313 1.68 15.91 1.76
CA LEU A 313 1.25 17.31 1.88
C LEU A 313 2.20 18.16 2.74
N THR A 314 3.22 17.57 3.36
CA THR A 314 4.30 18.34 4.01
C THR A 314 5.34 18.81 2.98
N VAL A 315 5.41 18.15 1.82
CA VAL A 315 6.34 18.48 0.73
C VAL A 315 5.67 19.46 -0.24
N ARG A 316 6.03 20.74 -0.12
CA ARG A 316 5.53 21.83 -0.98
C ARG A 316 6.56 22.25 -2.02
N GLU A 317 6.08 22.88 -3.09
CA GLU A 317 6.92 23.47 -4.14
C GLU A 317 7.95 22.50 -4.74
N ARG A 318 7.56 21.22 -4.83
CA ARG A 318 8.39 20.13 -5.37
C ARG A 318 7.49 19.12 -6.09
N TRP A 319 8.05 18.52 -7.14
CA TRP A 319 7.40 17.41 -7.83
C TRP A 319 7.43 16.14 -6.98
N GLN A 320 6.27 15.53 -6.84
CA GLN A 320 6.09 14.25 -6.16
C GLN A 320 5.35 13.30 -7.09
N ARG A 321 5.71 12.01 -7.08
CA ARG A 321 5.02 11.00 -7.88
C ARG A 321 3.91 10.38 -7.03
N VAL A 322 2.68 10.52 -7.51
CA VAL A 322 1.50 9.84 -6.94
C VAL A 322 1.06 8.75 -7.89
N TRP A 323 0.58 7.65 -7.34
CA TRP A 323 0.14 6.51 -8.15
C TRP A 323 -0.79 5.59 -7.38
N ALA A 324 -1.57 4.80 -8.11
CA ALA A 324 -2.40 3.74 -7.57
C ALA A 324 -2.39 2.56 -8.52
N ALA A 325 -2.24 1.36 -7.98
CA ALA A 325 -2.37 0.10 -8.68
C ALA A 325 -3.67 -0.59 -8.26
N GLY A 326 -4.32 -1.27 -9.19
CA GLY A 326 -5.58 -1.97 -8.95
C GLY A 326 -5.90 -2.97 -10.05
N ARG A 327 -7.03 -3.66 -9.87
CA ARG A 327 -7.64 -4.55 -10.88
C ARG A 327 -8.95 -3.95 -11.36
N PHE A 328 -9.38 -4.39 -12.54
CA PHE A 328 -10.66 -4.07 -13.13
C PHE A 328 -11.47 -5.36 -13.20
N GLU A 329 -12.50 -5.49 -12.36
CA GLU A 329 -13.33 -6.70 -12.34
C GLU A 329 -14.61 -6.48 -13.19
N PRO A 330 -14.95 -7.39 -14.12
CA PRO A 330 -16.19 -7.29 -14.88
C PRO A 330 -17.41 -7.35 -13.95
N GLY A 331 -18.40 -6.50 -14.19
CA GLY A 331 -19.61 -6.43 -13.35
C GLY A 331 -19.50 -5.46 -12.16
N GLU A 332 -18.33 -4.87 -11.93
CA GLU A 332 -18.21 -3.64 -11.16
C GLU A 332 -19.01 -2.51 -11.81
N ALA A 333 -19.49 -1.54 -11.01
CA ALA A 333 -20.34 -0.44 -11.44
C ALA A 333 -19.84 0.20 -12.77
N PRO A 334 -20.74 0.65 -13.67
CA PRO A 334 -20.34 1.20 -14.96
C PRO A 334 -19.42 2.41 -14.75
N GLY A 335 -18.15 2.26 -15.11
CA GLY A 335 -17.14 3.32 -15.06
C GLY A 335 -16.17 3.24 -13.88
N ALA A 336 -15.19 2.34 -13.96
CA ALA A 336 -14.09 2.30 -12.99
C ALA A 336 -13.24 3.59 -13.07
N PRO A 337 -12.86 4.20 -11.94
CA PRO A 337 -12.13 5.45 -11.93
C PRO A 337 -10.64 5.21 -12.22
N VAL A 338 -10.08 6.02 -13.11
CA VAL A 338 -8.63 6.10 -13.33
C VAL A 338 -8.20 7.57 -13.42
N GLY A 339 -7.35 8.01 -12.49
CA GLY A 339 -6.85 9.39 -12.47
C GLY A 339 -6.48 9.90 -11.08
N LEU A 340 -6.64 11.21 -10.90
CA LEU A 340 -6.30 11.90 -9.65
C LEU A 340 -7.56 12.31 -8.90
N GLY A 341 -7.47 12.31 -7.57
CA GLY A 341 -8.50 12.82 -6.66
C GLY A 341 -7.91 13.76 -5.63
N MET A 342 -8.77 14.57 -5.03
CA MET A 342 -8.40 15.48 -3.95
C MET A 342 -9.53 15.58 -2.93
N ILE A 343 -9.16 15.70 -1.65
CA ILE A 343 -10.06 16.11 -0.57
C ILE A 343 -9.63 17.52 -0.14
N GLY A 344 -10.58 18.47 -0.20
CA GLY A 344 -10.35 19.87 0.15
C GLY A 344 -11.22 20.84 -0.66
N GLY A 345 -11.31 22.08 -0.18
CA GLY A 345 -12.16 23.12 -0.78
C GLY A 345 -11.54 23.84 -1.98
N ARG A 346 -12.19 24.92 -2.46
CA ARG A 346 -11.76 25.71 -3.63
C ARG A 346 -10.41 26.40 -3.48
N GLN A 347 -9.86 26.49 -2.27
CA GLN A 347 -8.52 27.03 -2.01
C GLN A 347 -7.43 25.94 -2.11
N GLY A 348 -7.82 24.66 -2.18
CA GLY A 348 -6.92 23.55 -2.51
C GLY A 348 -6.76 23.43 -4.02
N GLY A 349 -5.62 23.87 -4.55
CA GLY A 349 -5.26 23.64 -5.95
C GLY A 349 -3.85 23.07 -6.08
N PHE A 350 -3.62 22.25 -7.09
CA PHE A 350 -2.32 21.63 -7.34
C PHE A 350 -2.09 21.42 -8.83
N TRP A 351 -0.83 21.27 -9.22
CA TRP A 351 -0.47 20.98 -10.60
C TRP A 351 -0.22 19.49 -10.79
N SER A 352 -0.49 18.98 -11.99
CA SER A 352 -0.07 17.64 -12.40
C SER A 352 0.49 17.61 -13.82
N CYS A 353 1.31 16.62 -14.14
CA CYS A 353 1.69 16.30 -15.51
C CYS A 353 2.09 14.82 -15.67
N ARG A 354 2.37 14.41 -16.91
CA ARG A 354 2.86 13.06 -17.27
C ARG A 354 1.99 11.93 -16.69
N SER A 355 0.67 12.14 -16.66
CA SER A 355 -0.27 11.09 -16.28
C SER A 355 -0.19 9.92 -17.26
N VAL A 356 -0.09 8.71 -16.73
CA VAL A 356 0.01 7.47 -17.53
C VAL A 356 -0.67 6.34 -16.77
N CYS A 357 -1.30 5.43 -17.50
CA CYS A 357 -1.76 4.15 -16.98
C CYS A 357 -1.15 3.02 -17.81
N HIS A 358 -0.60 2.01 -17.16
CA HIS A 358 -0.05 0.82 -17.80
C HIS A 358 -0.39 -0.41 -16.97
N GLU A 359 -0.40 -1.58 -17.59
CA GLU A 359 -0.36 -2.87 -16.86
C GLU A 359 0.86 -2.89 -15.93
N GLY A 360 0.86 -3.58 -14.80
CA GLY A 360 1.99 -3.70 -13.87
C GLY A 360 1.67 -3.29 -12.45
N ALA A 361 2.48 -3.77 -11.49
CA ALA A 361 2.29 -3.48 -10.07
C ALA A 361 2.88 -2.13 -9.63
N LEU A 362 3.90 -1.64 -10.34
CA LEU A 362 4.61 -0.40 -10.02
C LEU A 362 4.62 0.58 -11.20
N PRO A 363 4.61 1.90 -10.91
CA PRO A 363 4.82 2.90 -11.95
C PRO A 363 6.21 2.75 -12.57
N ARG A 364 6.33 3.03 -13.88
CA ARG A 364 7.65 3.08 -14.52
C ARG A 364 8.56 4.10 -13.82
N PRO A 365 9.87 3.82 -13.68
CA PRO A 365 10.81 4.81 -13.22
C PRO A 365 10.90 5.92 -14.28
N VAL A 366 10.43 7.12 -13.91
CA VAL A 366 10.46 8.31 -14.77
C VAL A 366 11.03 9.43 -13.92
N GLU A 367 11.94 10.23 -14.45
CA GLU A 367 12.48 11.38 -13.71
C GLU A 367 11.37 12.42 -13.40
N PRO A 368 11.50 13.15 -12.27
CA PRO A 368 10.67 14.32 -12.02
C PRO A 368 10.72 15.31 -13.20
N PRO A 369 9.61 16.00 -13.52
CA PRO A 369 9.62 17.09 -14.48
C PRO A 369 10.59 18.19 -14.03
N ARG A 370 11.34 18.76 -14.97
CA ARG A 370 12.21 19.93 -14.71
C ARG A 370 11.47 21.27 -14.77
N ILE A 371 10.22 21.26 -15.24
CA ILE A 371 9.39 22.45 -15.37
C ILE A 371 8.90 22.86 -13.99
N ARG A 372 9.19 24.10 -13.58
CA ARG A 372 8.57 24.71 -12.41
C ARG A 372 7.21 25.31 -12.82
N PRO A 373 6.08 24.89 -12.24
CA PRO A 373 4.81 25.53 -12.49
C PRO A 373 4.87 27.00 -12.10
N GLN A 374 4.26 27.88 -12.89
CA GLN A 374 4.05 29.25 -12.45
C GLN A 374 3.04 29.27 -11.29
N PRO A 375 3.08 30.30 -10.42
CA PRO A 375 2.02 30.53 -9.45
C PRO A 375 0.67 30.44 -10.17
N ALA A 376 -0.31 29.80 -9.55
CA ALA A 376 -1.65 29.79 -10.12
C ALA A 376 -2.01 31.23 -10.48
N PRO A 377 -2.53 31.50 -11.70
CA PRO A 377 -2.92 32.85 -12.05
C PRO A 377 -3.83 33.34 -10.92
N ALA A 378 -3.37 34.38 -10.21
CA ALA A 378 -4.16 35.01 -9.17
C ALA A 378 -5.58 35.17 -9.74
N ARG A 379 -6.62 34.88 -8.97
CA ARG A 379 -7.99 34.90 -9.49
C ARG A 379 -8.39 36.33 -9.89
N TRP A 380 -7.97 36.78 -11.07
CA TRP A 380 -8.43 38.02 -11.70
C TRP A 380 -9.87 37.90 -12.22
N ILE A 381 -10.51 36.73 -12.08
CA ILE A 381 -11.90 36.48 -12.54
C ILE A 381 -12.94 36.60 -11.41
N THR A 382 -12.59 36.45 -10.13
CA THR A 382 -13.58 36.59 -9.04
C THR A 382 -13.98 38.03 -8.72
N ARG A 383 -13.26 39.05 -9.22
CA ARG A 383 -13.70 40.46 -9.08
C ARG A 383 -14.71 40.92 -10.14
N TRP A 384 -14.93 40.13 -11.20
CA TRP A 384 -15.87 40.51 -12.25
C TRP A 384 -17.31 40.09 -11.95
N PHE A 385 -17.50 38.94 -11.27
CA PHE A 385 -18.85 38.48 -10.90
C PHE A 385 -19.42 39.11 -9.62
N ASP A 386 -18.60 39.64 -8.71
CA ASP A 386 -19.08 40.36 -7.52
C ASP A 386 -19.40 41.85 -7.79
N ARG A 387 -19.18 42.36 -9.01
CA ARG A 387 -19.46 43.77 -9.37
C ARG A 387 -20.80 44.01 -10.06
N GLU A 388 -21.57 42.97 -10.41
CA GLU A 388 -22.88 43.11 -11.05
C GLU A 388 -24.09 43.00 -10.09
N GLN A 389 -23.86 42.81 -8.79
CA GLN A 389 -24.92 42.96 -7.78
C GLN A 389 -24.85 44.33 -7.11
N THR A 390 -25.10 45.39 -7.89
CA THR A 390 -25.50 46.68 -7.33
C THR A 390 -27.03 46.74 -7.40
N PRO A 391 -27.77 46.86 -6.28
CA PRO A 391 -29.22 46.92 -6.34
C PRO A 391 -29.66 48.23 -7.00
N ARG A 392 -30.39 48.13 -8.11
CA ARG A 392 -31.16 49.26 -8.65
C ARG A 392 -32.27 49.58 -7.64
N THR A 393 -32.22 50.80 -7.13
CA THR A 393 -33.25 51.44 -6.33
C THR A 393 -34.60 51.41 -7.06
N ALA A 394 -35.60 50.79 -6.45
CA ALA A 394 -36.99 50.88 -6.88
C ALA A 394 -37.68 52.03 -6.14
N SER A 395 -38.14 53.00 -6.92
CA SER A 395 -39.00 54.12 -6.53
C SER A 395 -40.34 53.58 -6.00
N SER A 396 -40.73 54.00 -4.79
CA SER A 396 -42.08 53.79 -4.25
C SER A 396 -43.01 54.91 -4.71
N ALA A 397 -44.00 54.57 -5.54
CA ALA A 397 -45.18 55.39 -5.78
C ALA A 397 -46.25 54.99 -4.76
N SER A 398 -46.66 55.93 -3.93
CA SER A 398 -47.74 55.82 -2.96
C SER A 398 -49.04 56.35 -3.54
N GLY A 399 -50.08 55.52 -3.47
CA GLY A 399 -51.48 55.90 -3.51
C GLY A 399 -52.32 54.63 -3.33
N ASP A 400 -53.44 54.59 -2.65
CA ASP A 400 -54.16 55.50 -1.76
C ASP A 400 -55.33 54.64 -1.19
N VAL A 401 -56.10 55.16 -0.23
CA VAL A 401 -57.50 54.77 0.12
C VAL A 401 -57.77 53.85 1.33
N ALA A 402 -58.21 54.55 2.39
CA ALA A 402 -59.42 54.41 3.23
C ALA A 402 -59.57 53.32 4.32
N GLN A 403 -59.80 53.85 5.52
CA GLN A 403 -60.38 53.27 6.73
C GLN A 403 -61.90 52.99 6.61
N PRO A 404 -62.53 52.36 7.62
CA PRO A 404 -63.08 53.15 8.74
C PRO A 404 -62.41 52.94 10.11
#